data_AF-A0A7X9RWE8-F1
#
_entry.id   AF-A0A7X9RWE8-F1
#
_cell.length_a   1.000
_cell.length_b   1.000
_cell.length_c   1.000
_cell.angle_alpha   90.00
_cell.angle_beta   90.00
_cell.angle_gamma   90.00
#
_symmetry.space_group_name_H-M   'P 1'
#
loop_
_entity.id
_entity.type
_entity.pdbx_description
1 polymer ?
#
loop_
_entity_poly.entity_id
_entity_poly.type
_entity_poly.pdbx_seq_one_letter_code
_entity_poly.pdbx_strand_id
1 'polypeptide(L)'
;MAHFDASMTPEQIKAAKMKTVVKVTAILAIVTIIEFIFAFAWPDGSSRTVLNIIFVALTLVKAGYIIWEFMHLGHETKLLKFVILFPLLFLVWLLVALFDEGGAVVTAIQNW
;
A
#
# COMPACT_ATOMS: atom_id res chain seq x y z
N MET A 1 1.66 -26.94 -8.09
CA MET A 1 0.31 -26.65 -7.57
C MET A 1 0.01 -27.73 -6.56
N ALA A 2 -0.21 -27.38 -5.29
CA ALA A 2 -0.52 -28.39 -4.28
C ALA A 2 -1.89 -28.99 -4.61
N HIS A 3 -1.96 -30.32 -4.71
CA HIS A 3 -3.22 -31.05 -4.80
C HIS A 3 -4.05 -30.72 -3.55
N PHE A 4 -5.29 -30.30 -3.74
CA PHE A 4 -6.22 -30.04 -2.66
C PHE A 4 -6.74 -31.39 -2.16
N ASP A 5 -6.07 -31.97 -1.18
CA ASP A 5 -6.54 -33.15 -0.45
C ASP A 5 -7.59 -32.71 0.58
N ALA A 6 -8.81 -33.23 0.46
CA ALA A 6 -9.92 -32.93 1.36
C ALA A 6 -9.70 -33.46 2.81
N SER A 7 -8.55 -34.07 3.09
CA SER A 7 -8.17 -34.63 4.39
C SER A 7 -7.16 -33.76 5.18
N MET A 8 -6.76 -32.59 4.66
CA MET A 8 -5.83 -31.72 5.37
C MET A 8 -6.42 -31.24 6.71
N THR A 9 -5.66 -31.41 7.79
CA THR A 9 -6.10 -30.95 9.11
C THR A 9 -6.11 -29.41 9.16
N PRO A 10 -6.97 -28.78 9.99
CA PRO A 10 -7.03 -27.31 10.12
C PRO A 10 -5.67 -26.66 10.39
N GLU A 11 -4.78 -27.37 11.09
CA GLU A 11 -3.41 -26.93 11.37
C GLU A 11 -2.54 -26.83 10.10
N GLN A 12 -2.64 -27.80 9.19
CA GLN A 12 -1.86 -27.82 7.95
C GLN A 12 -2.28 -26.70 6.99
N ILE A 13 -3.58 -26.38 6.94
CA ILE A 13 -4.12 -25.26 6.15
C ILE A 13 -3.59 -23.92 6.68
N LYS A 14 -3.57 -23.74 8.00
CA LYS A 14 -3.02 -22.53 8.64
C LYS A 14 -1.52 -22.38 8.37
N ALA A 15 -0.76 -23.47 8.49
CA ALA A 15 0.68 -23.49 8.23
C ALA A 15 1.00 -23.16 6.75
N ALA A 16 0.22 -23.67 5.81
CA ALA A 16 0.37 -23.36 4.39
C ALA A 16 0.11 -21.87 4.08
N LYS A 17 -0.97 -21.30 4.62
CA LYS A 17 -1.28 -19.86 4.47
C LYS A 17 -0.19 -18.98 5.08
N MET A 18 0.31 -19.34 6.27
CA MET A 18 1.36 -18.57 6.95
C MET A 18 2.67 -18.60 6.17
N LYS A 19 3.03 -19.71 5.53
CA LYS A 19 4.21 -19.79 4.66
C LYS A 19 4.12 -18.85 3.47
N THR A 20 2.94 -18.69 2.88
CA THR A 20 2.71 -17.74 1.79
C THR A 20 2.88 -16.30 2.29
N VAL A 21 2.22 -15.94 3.39
CA VAL A 21 2.32 -14.61 4.02
C VAL A 21 3.79 -14.25 4.29
N VAL A 22 4.54 -15.15 4.91
CA VAL A 22 5.96 -14.91 5.25
C VAL A 22 6.82 -14.72 4.01
N LYS A 23 6.60 -15.51 2.95
CA LYS A 23 7.33 -15.36 1.68
C LYS A 23 7.12 -13.96 1.09
N VAL A 24 5.88 -13.49 1.10
CA VAL A 24 5.47 -12.24 0.46
C VAL A 24 5.98 -11.05 1.25
N THR A 25 5.87 -11.12 2.58
CA THR A 25 6.49 -10.13 3.49
C THR A 25 7.99 -10.06 3.28
N ALA A 26 8.67 -11.20 3.13
CA ALA A 26 10.11 -11.22 2.90
C ALA A 26 10.50 -10.54 1.57
N ILE A 27 9.76 -10.81 0.48
CA ILE A 27 9.99 -10.16 -0.83
C ILE A 27 9.82 -8.64 -0.70
N LEU A 28 8.72 -8.20 -0.08
CA LEU A 28 8.43 -6.77 0.11
C LEU A 28 9.46 -6.08 1.02
N ALA A 29 9.92 -6.76 2.06
CA ALA A 29 10.96 -6.25 2.94
C ALA A 29 12.29 -6.05 2.18
N ILE A 30 12.68 -7.00 1.33
CA ILE A 30 13.88 -6.89 0.50
C ILE A 30 13.78 -5.69 -0.45
N VAL A 31 12.66 -5.55 -1.16
CA VAL A 31 12.44 -4.40 -2.07
C VAL A 31 12.54 -3.08 -1.31
N THR A 32 11.95 -3.03 -0.12
CA THR A 32 11.97 -1.84 0.75
C THR A 32 13.37 -1.50 1.25
N ILE A 33 14.17 -2.50 1.63
CA ILE A 33 15.57 -2.31 2.02
C ILE A 33 16.37 -1.74 0.83
N ILE A 34 16.17 -2.29 -0.37
CA ILE A 34 16.84 -1.81 -1.59
C ILE A 34 16.48 -0.34 -1.85
N GLU A 35 15.21 0.03 -1.76
CA GLU A 35 14.78 1.43 -1.88
C GLU A 35 15.47 2.33 -0.86
N PHE A 36 15.53 1.95 0.42
CA PHE A 36 16.23 2.75 1.43
C PHE A 36 17.72 2.91 1.12
N ILE A 37 18.39 1.87 0.63
CA ILE A 37 19.79 1.98 0.20
C ILE A 37 19.93 3.00 -0.93
N PHE A 38 19.04 2.97 -1.94
CA PHE A 38 19.02 3.97 -3.00
C PHE A 38 18.76 5.40 -2.47
N ALA A 39 17.90 5.54 -1.46
CA ALA A 39 17.67 6.84 -0.83
C ALA A 39 18.90 7.38 -0.11
N PHE A 40 19.59 6.54 0.66
CA PHE A 40 20.78 6.95 1.40
C PHE A 40 22.02 7.12 0.52
N ALA A 41 22.10 6.42 -0.60
CA ALA A 41 23.22 6.54 -1.55
C ALA A 41 23.08 7.72 -2.53
N TRP A 42 21.96 8.45 -2.52
CA TRP A 42 21.73 9.53 -3.47
C TRP A 42 22.62 10.75 -3.17
N PRO A 43 23.35 11.29 -4.17
CA PRO A 43 24.32 12.36 -3.94
C PRO A 43 23.66 13.67 -3.48
N ASP A 44 24.23 14.28 -2.45
CA ASP A 44 23.81 15.58 -1.93
C ASP A 44 24.06 16.68 -2.99
N GLY A 45 22.99 17.36 -3.39
CA GLY A 45 23.02 18.40 -4.43
C GLY A 45 22.38 18.01 -5.76
N SER A 46 22.08 16.73 -5.99
CA SER A 46 21.30 16.29 -7.15
C SER A 46 19.79 16.46 -6.93
N SER A 47 19.05 16.80 -7.99
CA SER A 47 17.59 16.92 -7.92
C SER A 47 16.95 15.63 -7.40
N ARG A 48 16.25 15.73 -6.27
CA ARG A 48 15.54 14.60 -5.63
C ARG A 48 14.22 14.26 -6.32
N THR A 49 13.81 15.02 -7.34
CA THR A 49 12.54 14.80 -8.05
C THR A 49 12.46 13.40 -8.66
N VAL A 50 13.55 12.93 -9.30
CA VAL A 50 13.59 11.60 -9.90
C VAL A 50 13.48 10.50 -8.84
N LEU A 51 14.21 10.65 -7.74
CA LEU A 51 14.16 9.72 -6.60
C LEU A 51 12.75 9.66 -6.01
N ASN A 52 12.11 10.81 -5.79
CA ASN A 52 10.75 10.88 -5.24
C ASN A 52 9.74 10.19 -6.16
N ILE A 53 9.82 10.40 -7.48
CA ILE A 53 8.93 9.75 -8.45
C ILE A 53 9.10 8.22 -8.39
N ILE A 54 10.35 7.74 -8.35
CA ILE A 54 10.67 6.31 -8.25
C ILE A 54 10.11 5.73 -6.95
N PHE A 55 10.30 6.41 -5.82
CA PHE A 55 9.78 5.99 -4.52
C PHE A 55 8.26 5.91 -4.50
N VAL A 56 7.57 6.90 -5.06
CA VAL A 56 6.11 6.89 -5.16
C VAL A 56 5.65 5.73 -6.05
N ALA A 57 6.27 5.54 -7.21
CA ALA A 57 5.92 4.46 -8.13
C ALA A 57 6.13 3.06 -7.50
N LEU A 58 7.28 2.81 -6.88
CA LEU A 58 7.54 1.54 -6.20
C LEU A 58 6.61 1.33 -5.00
N THR A 59 6.26 2.40 -4.27
CA THR A 59 5.29 2.31 -3.17
C THR A 59 3.90 1.90 -3.67
N LEU A 60 3.45 2.43 -4.81
CA LEU A 60 2.20 2.02 -5.43
C LEU A 60 2.24 0.55 -5.91
N VAL A 61 3.34 0.13 -6.52
CA VAL A 61 3.52 -1.28 -6.95
C VAL A 61 3.49 -2.22 -5.74
N LYS A 62 4.20 -1.89 -4.65
CA LYS A 62 4.18 -2.67 -3.41
C LYS A 62 2.78 -2.73 -2.81
N ALA A 63 2.05 -1.62 -2.75
CA ALA A 63 0.68 -1.60 -2.27
C ALA A 63 -0.23 -2.50 -3.13
N GLY A 64 -0.08 -2.46 -4.45
CA GLY A 64 -0.79 -3.38 -5.36
C GLY A 64 -0.44 -4.85 -5.12
N TYR A 65 0.83 -5.17 -4.91
CA TYR A 65 1.28 -6.53 -4.62
C TYR A 65 0.74 -7.05 -3.28
N ILE A 66 0.72 -6.20 -2.24
CA ILE A 66 0.11 -6.50 -0.93
C ILE A 66 -1.38 -6.79 -1.11
N ILE A 67 -2.09 -5.94 -1.88
CA ILE A 67 -3.52 -6.10 -2.14
C ILE A 67 -3.78 -7.42 -2.87
N TRP A 68 -3.00 -7.74 -3.88
CA TRP A 68 -3.20 -8.96 -4.66
C TRP A 68 -2.99 -10.22 -3.82
N GLU A 69 -1.96 -10.24 -2.99
CA GLU A 69 -1.47 -11.43 -2.31
C GLU A 69 -2.02 -11.61 -0.88
N PHE A 70 -1.93 -10.58 -0.03
CA PHE A 70 -2.47 -10.69 1.34
C PHE A 70 -3.97 -10.60 1.39
N MET A 71 -4.60 -9.94 0.41
CA MET A 71 -6.04 -9.82 0.50
C MET A 71 -6.76 -11.07 0.02
N HIS A 72 -6.21 -11.90 -0.87
CA HIS A 72 -6.89 -13.11 -1.37
C HIS A 72 -8.40 -12.90 -1.70
N LEU A 73 -8.80 -11.65 -1.99
CA LEU A 73 -10.18 -11.17 -2.14
C LEU A 73 -10.76 -11.51 -3.52
N GLY A 74 -10.06 -12.37 -4.26
CA GLY A 74 -10.46 -12.82 -5.59
C GLY A 74 -11.72 -13.69 -5.54
N HIS A 75 -11.89 -14.51 -4.50
CA HIS A 75 -12.94 -15.53 -4.46
C HIS A 75 -14.03 -15.34 -3.42
N GLU A 76 -13.82 -14.59 -2.33
CA GLU A 76 -14.90 -14.30 -1.38
C GLU A 76 -14.86 -12.87 -0.82
N THR A 77 -16.07 -12.31 -0.69
CA THR A 77 -16.46 -11.02 -0.09
C THR A 77 -16.15 -9.75 -0.89
N LYS A 78 -17.01 -9.47 -1.89
CA LYS A 78 -17.18 -8.12 -2.49
C LYS A 78 -17.28 -7.01 -1.43
N LEU A 79 -17.75 -7.36 -0.23
CA LEU A 79 -17.92 -6.48 0.92
C LEU A 79 -16.58 -6.05 1.55
N LEU A 80 -15.56 -6.92 1.64
CA LEU A 80 -14.24 -6.52 2.16
C LEU A 80 -13.53 -5.53 1.23
N LYS A 81 -13.75 -5.60 -0.09
CA LYS A 81 -13.26 -4.59 -1.04
C LYS A 81 -13.88 -3.21 -0.76
N PHE A 82 -15.18 -3.19 -0.46
CA PHE A 82 -15.91 -1.95 -0.13
C PHE A 82 -15.45 -1.32 1.18
N VAL A 83 -15.16 -2.14 2.19
CA VAL A 83 -14.63 -1.68 3.50
C VAL A 83 -13.30 -0.95 3.36
N ILE A 84 -12.50 -1.24 2.33
CA ILE A 84 -11.21 -0.60 2.11
C ILE A 84 -11.30 0.55 1.11
N LEU A 85 -12.15 0.41 0.10
CA LEU A 85 -12.35 1.46 -0.90
C LEU A 85 -13.06 2.70 -0.32
N PHE A 86 -14.04 2.50 0.56
CA PHE A 86 -14.86 3.60 1.10
C PHE A 86 -14.05 4.57 1.99
N PRO A 87 -13.20 4.10 2.94
CA PRO A 87 -12.32 4.99 3.70
C PRO A 87 -11.31 5.72 2.81
N LEU A 88 -10.79 5.06 1.78
CA LEU A 88 -9.87 5.66 0.80
C LEU A 88 -10.54 6.81 0.04
N LEU A 89 -11.76 6.58 -0.44
CA LEU A 89 -12.54 7.60 -1.14
C LEU A 89 -12.90 8.78 -0.22
N PHE A 90 -13.29 8.48 1.01
CA PHE A 90 -13.55 9.50 2.03
C PHE A 90 -12.31 10.35 2.34
N LEU A 91 -11.13 9.73 2.46
CA LEU A 91 -9.88 10.46 2.69
C LEU A 91 -9.53 11.39 1.52
N VAL A 92 -9.70 10.95 0.28
CA VAL A 92 -9.45 11.80 -0.90
C VAL A 92 -10.43 12.98 -0.93
N TRP A 93 -11.71 12.73 -0.67
CA TRP A 93 -12.72 13.79 -0.58
C TRP A 93 -12.41 14.78 0.54
N LEU A 94 -12.03 14.28 1.73
CA LEU A 94 -11.68 15.10 2.89
C LEU A 94 -10.47 15.99 2.61
N LEU A 95 -9.43 15.46 1.93
CA LEU A 95 -8.27 16.25 1.54
C LEU A 95 -8.66 17.42 0.64
N VAL A 96 -9.50 17.17 -0.38
CA VAL A 96 -9.99 18.22 -1.27
C VAL A 96 -10.79 19.28 -0.51
N ALA A 97 -11.70 18.85 0.37
CA ALA A 97 -12.48 19.77 1.19
C ALA A 97 -11.60 20.63 2.11
N LEU A 98 -10.57 20.04 2.72
CA LEU A 98 -9.66 20.75 3.62
C LEU A 98 -8.77 21.76 2.86
N PHE A 99 -8.37 21.44 1.63
CA PHE A 99 -7.64 22.36 0.78
C PHE A 99 -8.49 23.59 0.39
N ASP A 100 -9.76 23.37 0.06
CA ASP A 100 -10.70 24.44 -0.30
C ASP A 100 -11.00 25.35 0.90
N GLU A 101 -11.39 24.77 2.03
CA GLU A 101 -11.64 25.49 3.28
C GLU A 101 -10.38 26.20 3.79
N GLY A 102 -9.21 25.56 3.69
CA GLY A 102 -7.93 26.17 4.04
C GLY A 102 -7.63 27.42 3.19
N GLY A 103 -7.90 27.37 1.89
CA GLY A 103 -7.76 28.52 0.99
C GLY A 103 -8.74 29.66 1.32
N ALA A 104 -9.99 29.31 1.62
CA ALA A 104 -11.02 30.28 2.02
C ALA A 104 -10.63 31.01 3.32
N VAL A 105 -10.12 30.28 4.32
CA VAL A 105 -9.65 30.87 5.59
C VAL A 105 -8.46 31.81 5.38
N VAL A 106 -7.47 31.42 4.58
CA VAL A 106 -6.33 32.29 4.27
C VAL A 106 -6.79 33.59 3.58
N THR A 107 -7.69 33.47 2.61
CA THR A 107 -8.24 34.64 1.89
C THR A 107 -9.02 35.56 2.83
N ALA A 108 -9.80 35.00 3.76
CA ALA A 108 -10.53 35.77 4.75
C ALA A 108 -9.59 36.55 5.69
N ILE A 109 -8.48 35.94 6.13
CA ILE A 109 -7.47 36.60 6.98
C ILE A 109 -6.77 37.74 6.24
N GLN A 110 -6.47 37.58 4.95
CA GLN A 110 -5.79 38.61 4.15
C GLN A 110 -6.69 39.79 3.77
N ASN A 111 -8.01 39.61 3.79
CA ASN A 111 -9.00 40.63 3.47
C ASN A 111 -9.57 41.36 4.71
N TRP A 112 -9.01 41.08 5.90
CA TRP A 112 -9.22 41.83 7.14
C TRP A 112 -8.07 42.82 7.36
#